data_AF-A0A6I4XQR1-F1
#
_entry.id   AF-A0A6I4XQR1-F1
#
_cell.length_a   1.000
_cell.length_b   1.000
_cell.length_c   1.000
_cell.angle_alpha   90.00
_cell.angle_beta   90.00
_cell.angle_gamma   90.00
#
_symmetry.space_group_name_H-M   'P 1'
#
loop_
_entity.id
_entity.type
_entity.pdbx_description
1 polymer ?
#
loop_
_entity_poly.entity_id
_entity_poly.type
_entity_poly.pdbx_seq_one_letter_code
_entity_poly.pdbx_strand_id
1 'polypeptide(L)'
;HDLVTSRPRPEEARILLNINEVFTYYHSARVLYTSVPALENNKSEPFFQAFENFYFELKQHFFNEEDETNQLNERLEEMKIAFEQLTDDYNVL
;
A
#
# COMPACT_ATOMS: atom_id res chain seq x y z
N HIS A 1 -14.12 7.22 30.53
CA HIS A 1 -13.91 7.74 29.17
C HIS A 1 -12.64 8.57 29.18
N ASP A 2 -11.89 8.54 28.07
CA ASP A 2 -10.70 9.34 27.73
C ASP A 2 -9.31 8.85 28.15
N LEU A 3 -8.78 7.92 27.35
CA LEU A 3 -7.35 7.70 27.17
C LEU A 3 -6.92 7.54 25.69
N VAL A 4 -7.76 7.95 24.73
CA VAL A 4 -7.49 7.72 23.28
C VAL A 4 -7.42 9.00 22.44
N THR A 5 -7.49 10.19 23.04
CA THR A 5 -7.50 11.46 22.27
C THR A 5 -6.16 12.21 22.25
N SER A 6 -5.14 11.74 22.97
CA SER A 6 -3.86 12.45 23.14
C SER A 6 -2.66 11.71 22.55
N ARG A 7 -2.83 10.95 21.46
CA ARG A 7 -1.67 10.63 20.62
C ARG A 7 -1.24 11.93 19.95
N PRO A 8 0.00 12.42 20.17
CA PRO A 8 0.51 13.52 19.37
C PRO A 8 0.29 13.17 17.89
N ARG A 9 -0.23 14.10 17.10
CA ARG A 9 -0.26 13.91 15.64
C ARG A 9 1.15 13.46 15.24
N PRO A 10 1.30 12.32 14.54
CA PRO A 10 2.63 11.89 14.12
C PRO A 10 3.28 13.06 13.38
N GLU A 11 4.54 13.37 13.71
CA GLU A 11 5.26 14.45 13.05
C GLU A 11 5.22 14.22 11.53
N GLU A 12 4.92 15.26 10.74
CA GLU A 12 4.80 15.15 9.28
C GLU A 12 6.01 14.47 8.64
N ALA A 13 7.21 14.74 9.18
CA ALA A 13 8.45 14.08 8.76
C ALA A 13 8.40 12.56 8.93
N ARG A 14 7.79 12.06 10.01
CA ARG A 14 7.64 10.62 10.27
C ARG A 14 6.59 9.99 9.34
N ILE A 15 5.51 10.71 9.04
CA ILE A 15 4.50 10.27 8.07
C ILE A 15 5.15 10.14 6.68
N LEU A 16 5.88 11.17 6.25
CA LEU A 16 6.65 11.19 5.00
C LEU A 16 7.65 10.03 4.92
N LEU A 17 8.43 9.81 5.98
CA LEU A 17 9.39 8.71 6.05
C LEU A 17 8.70 7.35 5.87
N ASN A 18 7.62 7.10 6.61
CA ASN A 18 6.90 5.83 6.52
C ASN A 18 6.28 5.60 5.12
N ILE A 19 5.70 6.65 4.52
CA ILE A 19 5.14 6.58 3.15
C ILE A 19 6.25 6.22 2.15
N ASN A 20 7.40 6.89 2.25
CA ASN A 20 8.55 6.62 1.37
C ASN A 20 9.15 5.22 1.57
N GLU A 21 9.21 4.72 2.81
CA GLU A 21 9.66 3.36 3.09
C GLU A 21 8.74 2.32 2.44
N VAL A 22 7.43 2.48 2.59
CA VAL A 22 6.42 1.60 1.98
C VAL A 22 6.56 1.60 0.46
N PHE A 23 6.73 2.77 -0.17
CA PHE A 23 6.98 2.86 -1.61
C PHE A 23 8.29 2.18 -2.02
N THR A 24 9.35 2.33 -1.24
CA THR A 24 10.67 1.74 -1.54
C THR A 24 10.61 0.22 -1.53
N TYR A 25 9.91 -0.39 -0.56
CA TYR A 25 9.70 -1.84 -0.52
C TYR A 25 8.93 -2.32 -1.74
N TYR A 26 7.83 -1.64 -2.07
CA TYR A 26 7.04 -1.94 -3.27
C TYR A 26 7.88 -1.86 -4.55
N HIS A 27 8.60 -0.76 -4.74
CA HIS A 27 9.38 -0.53 -5.96
C HIS A 27 10.46 -1.59 -6.11
N SER A 28 11.15 -1.93 -5.02
CA SER A 28 12.16 -2.99 -4.99
C SER A 28 11.56 -4.35 -5.36
N ALA A 29 10.38 -4.68 -4.84
CA ALA A 29 9.66 -5.90 -5.19
C ALA A 29 9.25 -5.90 -6.67
N ARG A 30 8.66 -4.82 -7.18
CA ARG A 30 8.25 -4.72 -8.59
C ARG A 30 9.44 -4.88 -9.54
N VAL A 31 10.57 -4.23 -9.25
CA VAL A 31 11.80 -4.37 -10.03
C VAL A 31 12.31 -5.81 -10.02
N LEU A 32 12.28 -6.49 -8.86
CA LEU A 32 12.67 -7.90 -8.78
C LEU A 32 11.79 -8.78 -9.67
N TYR A 33 10.47 -8.62 -9.59
CA TYR A 33 9.50 -9.41 -10.36
C TYR A 33 9.58 -9.15 -11.87
N THR A 34 9.94 -7.94 -12.30
CA THR A 34 10.13 -7.63 -13.73
C THR A 34 11.51 -7.97 -14.27
N SER A 35 12.53 -8.02 -13.41
CA SER A 35 13.93 -8.25 -13.83
C SER A 35 14.34 -9.72 -13.76
N VAL A 36 13.59 -10.57 -13.07
CA VAL A 36 13.87 -12.00 -12.94
C VAL A 36 12.83 -12.79 -13.73
N PRO A 37 13.17 -13.35 -14.91
CA PRO A 37 12.22 -14.05 -15.77
C PRO A 37 11.51 -15.25 -15.11
N ALA A 38 12.13 -15.86 -14.10
CA ALA A 38 11.54 -16.94 -13.33
C ALA A 38 10.42 -16.47 -12.37
N LEU A 39 10.39 -15.17 -12.05
CA LEU A 39 9.37 -14.52 -11.21
C LEU A 39 8.40 -13.69 -12.04
N GLU A 40 8.74 -13.38 -13.30
CA GLU A 40 7.89 -12.66 -14.24
C GLU A 40 6.62 -13.46 -14.49
N ASN A 41 5.56 -13.07 -13.80
CA ASN A 41 4.29 -13.76 -13.82
C ASN A 41 3.17 -12.72 -13.80
N ASN A 42 2.20 -12.86 -14.70
CA ASN A 42 1.03 -11.98 -14.77
C ASN A 42 0.16 -12.05 -13.49
N LYS A 43 0.31 -13.08 -12.65
CA LYS A 43 -0.42 -13.23 -11.40
C LYS A 43 -0.12 -12.14 -10.36
N SER A 44 1.08 -11.54 -10.35
CA SER A 44 1.43 -10.48 -9.38
C SER A 44 1.00 -9.07 -9.80
N GLU A 45 0.68 -8.87 -11.08
CA GLU A 45 0.32 -7.54 -11.61
C GLU A 45 -0.94 -6.94 -10.93
N PRO A 46 -2.02 -7.69 -10.67
CA PRO A 46 -3.19 -7.16 -9.96
C PRO A 46 -2.85 -6.61 -8.58
N PHE A 47 -1.97 -7.28 -7.84
CA PHE A 47 -1.51 -6.79 -6.53
C PHE A 47 -0.70 -5.50 -6.67
N PHE A 48 0.24 -5.45 -7.62
CA PHE A 48 1.05 -4.24 -7.81
C PHE A 48 0.20 -3.04 -8.23
N GLN A 49 -0.81 -3.24 -9.08
CA GLN A 49 -1.74 -2.18 -9.48
C GLN A 49 -2.61 -1.71 -8.29
N ALA A 50 -3.13 -2.64 -7.48
CA ALA A 50 -3.91 -2.29 -6.31
C ALA A 50 -3.07 -1.52 -5.27
N PHE A 51 -1.81 -1.90 -5.08
CA PHE A 51 -0.88 -1.16 -4.23
C PHE A 51 -0.63 0.26 -4.76
N GLU A 52 -0.42 0.46 -6.06
CA GLU A 52 -0.20 1.80 -6.63
C GLU A 52 -1.40 2.72 -6.40
N ASN A 53 -2.62 2.21 -6.58
CA ASN A 53 -3.85 2.94 -6.30
C ASN A 53 -3.94 3.33 -4.82
N PHE A 54 -3.71 2.38 -3.91
CA PHE A 54 -3.68 2.66 -2.47
C PHE A 54 -2.61 3.71 -2.11
N TYR A 55 -1.39 3.56 -2.63
CA TYR A 55 -0.30 4.49 -2.37
C TYR A 55 -0.58 5.90 -2.89
N PHE A 56 -1.27 6.00 -4.04
CA PHE A 56 -1.72 7.28 -4.57
C PHE A 56 -2.70 7.96 -3.60
N GLU A 57 -3.75 7.25 -3.16
CA GLU A 57 -4.72 7.80 -2.22
C GLU A 57 -4.10 8.12 -0.86
N LEU A 58 -3.17 7.30 -0.38
CA LEU A 58 -2.46 7.55 0.87
C LEU A 58 -1.72 8.89 0.82
N LYS A 59 -1.08 9.21 -0.31
CA LYS A 59 -0.48 10.53 -0.52
C LYS A 59 -1.53 11.62 -0.58
N GLN A 60 -2.63 11.45 -1.30
CA GLN A 60 -3.69 12.46 -1.37
C GLN A 60 -4.23 12.77 0.04
N HIS A 61 -4.54 11.75 0.84
CA HIS A 61 -5.05 11.90 2.20
C HIS A 61 -4.11 12.67 3.14
N PHE A 62 -2.79 12.54 2.97
CA PHE A 62 -1.82 13.23 3.83
C PHE A 62 -1.36 14.60 3.30
N PHE A 63 -1.41 14.84 1.99
CA PHE A 63 -0.89 16.07 1.37
C PHE A 63 -1.96 17.02 0.84
N ASN A 64 -3.19 16.54 0.65
CA ASN A 64 -4.33 17.37 0.30
C ASN A 64 -5.24 17.49 1.52
N GLU A 65 -5.86 18.66 1.70
CA GLU A 65 -6.81 18.92 2.81
C GLU A 65 -8.18 18.25 2.59
N GLU A 66 -8.33 17.43 1.55
CA GLU A 66 -9.55 16.69 1.26
C GLU A 66 -9.60 15.40 2.09
N ASP A 67 -10.56 15.34 3.03
CA ASP A 67 -10.78 14.16 3.87
C ASP A 67 -11.52 13.07 3.06
N GLU A 68 -10.76 12.37 2.21
CA GLU A 68 -11.23 11.20 1.46
C GLU A 68 -10.85 9.88 2.15
N THR A 69 -10.97 9.83 3.49
CA THR A 69 -10.68 8.62 4.29
C THR A 69 -11.44 7.38 3.78
N ASN A 70 -12.66 7.55 3.26
CA ASN A 70 -13.44 6.44 2.71
C ASN A 70 -12.77 5.82 1.47
N GLN A 71 -12.31 6.65 0.53
CA GLN A 71 -11.63 6.18 -0.68
C GLN A 71 -10.31 5.49 -0.35
N LEU A 72 -9.57 6.01 0.63
CA LEU A 72 -8.35 5.35 1.13
C LEU A 72 -8.65 3.95 1.68
N ASN A 73 -9.71 3.81 2.48
CA ASN A 73 -10.12 2.51 3.04
C ASN A 73 -10.60 1.53 1.95
N GLU A 74 -11.31 2.03 0.93
CA GLU A 74 -11.70 1.21 -0.23
C GLU A 74 -10.48 0.67 -0.97
N ARG A 75 -9.47 1.51 -1.25
CA ARG A 75 -8.22 1.05 -1.88
C ARG A 75 -7.42 0.09 -1.01
N LEU A 76 -7.45 0.27 0.31
CA LEU A 76 -6.82 -0.66 1.24
C LEU A 76 -7.47 -2.05 1.16
N GLU A 77 -8.80 -2.13 1.10
CA GLU A 77 -9.51 -3.40 0.99
C GLU A 77 -9.26 -4.07 -0.38
N GLU A 78 -9.26 -3.29 -1.47
CA GLU A 78 -8.88 -3.80 -2.81
C GLU A 78 -7.47 -4.40 -2.82
N MET A 79 -6.50 -3.71 -2.22
CA MET A 79 -5.12 -4.20 -2.11
C MET A 79 -5.03 -5.49 -1.28
N LYS A 80 -5.81 -5.58 -0.20
CA LYS A 80 -5.88 -6.78 0.64
C LYS A 80 -6.45 -7.97 -0.14
N ILE A 81 -7.56 -7.78 -0.85
CA ILE A 81 -8.16 -8.83 -1.69
C ILE A 81 -7.17 -9.31 -2.76
N ALA A 82 -6.47 -8.39 -3.43
CA ALA A 82 -5.46 -8.73 -4.42
C ALA A 82 -4.28 -9.51 -3.82
N PHE A 83 -3.90 -9.22 -2.58
CA PHE A 83 -2.87 -9.95 -1.85
C PHE A 83 -3.31 -11.37 -1.46
N GLU A 84 -4.56 -11.53 -1.00
CA GLU A 84 -5.14 -12.84 -0.73
C GLU A 84 -5.16 -13.71 -1.99
N GLN A 85 -5.65 -13.16 -3.11
CA GLN A 85 -5.64 -13.86 -4.40
C GLN A 85 -4.23 -14.23 -4.86
N LEU A 86 -3.25 -13.33 -4.70
CA LEU A 86 -1.85 -13.61 -5.02
C LEU A 86 -1.32 -14.77 -4.16
N THR A 87 -1.68 -14.83 -2.89
CA THR A 87 -1.21 -15.86 -1.98
C THR A 87 -1.79 -17.24 -2.35
N ASP A 88 -3.08 -17.27 -2.69
CA ASP A 88 -3.76 -18.47 -3.20
C ASP A 88 -3.14 -18.94 -4.53
N ASP A 89 -2.85 -17.99 -5.43
CA ASP A 89 -2.29 -18.24 -6.75
C ASP A 89 -0.90 -18.90 -6.74
N TYR A 90 -0.15 -18.69 -5.66
CA TYR A 90 1.16 -19.28 -5.40
C TYR A 90 1.12 -20.44 -4.38
N ASN A 91 -0.08 -20.84 -3.92
CA ASN A 91 -0.29 -21.88 -2.90
C ASN A 91 0.59 -21.68 -1.64
N VAL A 92 0.70 -20.43 -1.16
CA VAL A 92 1.60 -20.09 -0.03
C VAL A 92 0.87 -20.16 1.33
N LEU A 93 -0.38 -20.63 1.37
CA LEU A 93 -1.17 -20.85 2.60
C LEU A 93 -1.83 -22.23 2.62
#